data_AF-A0A9D6J3C7-F1
#
_entry.id   AF-A0A9D6J3C7-F1
#
_cell.length_a   1.000
_cell.length_b   1.000
_cell.length_c   1.000
_cell.angle_alpha   90.00
_cell.angle_beta   90.00
_cell.angle_gamma   90.00
#
_symmetry.space_group_name_H-M   'P 1'
#
loop_
_entity.id
_entity.type
_entity.pdbx_description
1 polymer ?
#
loop_
_entity_poly.entity_id
_entity_poly.type
_entity_poly.pdbx_seq_one_letter_code
_entity_poly.pdbx_strand_id
1 'polypeptide(L)'
;HFHDTYGQALANILAVLERGVAVVDSSVAGLGGCPYAKGATGNVASEDVLYMLDGLGIATGVDLDELAAAGRFICDVLGRLTASKVSQALAAGDGR
;
A
#
# COMPACT_ATOMS: atom_id res chain seq x y z
N HIS A 1 10.40 -4.61 5.46
CA HIS A 1 9.07 -5.14 5.85
C HIS A 1 8.44 -4.37 7.01
N PHE A 2 7.40 -3.58 6.78
CA PHE A 2 6.63 -2.92 7.84
C PHE A 2 5.14 -3.25 7.75
N HIS A 3 4.51 -3.52 8.90
CA HIS A 3 3.06 -3.67 9.03
C HIS A 3 2.44 -2.33 9.42
N ASP A 4 1.20 -2.09 8.98
CA ASP A 4 0.49 -0.84 9.24
C ASP A 4 -0.62 -0.96 10.29
N THR A 5 -0.48 -1.93 11.20
CA THR A 5 -1.43 -2.18 12.31
C THR A 5 -1.75 -0.92 13.12
N TYR A 6 -0.77 -0.03 13.29
CA TYR A 6 -0.90 1.20 14.08
C TYR A 6 -0.71 2.48 13.25
N GLY A 7 -0.81 2.40 11.91
CA GLY A 7 -0.68 3.56 11.02
C GLY A 7 0.73 4.18 11.01
N GLN A 8 1.77 3.38 11.28
CA GLN A 8 3.15 3.86 11.38
C GLN A 8 4.04 3.43 10.21
N ALA A 9 3.54 2.61 9.29
CA ALA A 9 4.41 1.97 8.31
C ALA A 9 5.07 2.98 7.36
N LEU A 10 4.31 3.94 6.80
CA LEU A 10 4.88 4.96 5.91
C LEU A 10 5.89 5.87 6.61
N ALA A 11 5.60 6.28 7.86
CA ALA A 11 6.53 7.09 8.64
C ALA A 11 7.84 6.34 8.93
N ASN A 12 7.75 5.04 9.26
CA ASN A 12 8.93 4.20 9.47
C ASN A 12 9.71 3.99 8.18
N ILE A 13 9.03 3.81 7.04
CA ILE A 13 9.66 3.70 5.72
C ILE A 13 10.43 4.98 5.42
N LEU A 14 9.78 6.16 5.53
CA LEU A 14 10.44 7.45 5.32
C LEU A 14 11.70 7.58 6.20
N ALA A 15 11.58 7.25 7.49
CA ALA A 15 12.69 7.34 8.44
C ALA A 15 13.88 6.44 8.05
N VAL A 16 13.66 5.26 7.46
CA VAL A 16 14.76 4.39 7.02
C VAL A 16 15.30 4.75 5.64
N LEU A 17 14.48 5.33 4.74
CA LEU A 17 14.94 5.88 3.46
C LEU A 17 15.99 6.98 3.69
N GLU A 18 15.77 7.86 4.68
CA GLU A 18 16.73 8.89 5.10
C GLU A 18 18.04 8.31 5.66
N ARG A 19 18.07 7.03 6.02
CA ARG A 19 19.27 6.29 6.46
C ARG A 19 19.91 5.48 5.34
N GLY A 20 19.44 5.62 4.10
CA GLY A 20 20.00 4.95 2.93
C GLY A 20 19.44 3.55 2.68
N VAL A 21 18.39 3.11 3.39
CA VAL A 21 17.66 1.89 3.01
C VAL A 21 16.94 2.16 1.69
N ALA A 22 17.07 1.25 0.72
CA ALA A 22 16.48 1.39 -0.61
C ALA A 22 15.60 0.20 -1.02
N VAL A 23 15.39 -0.76 -0.11
CA VAL A 23 14.54 -1.94 -0.34
C VAL A 23 13.54 -2.04 0.80
N VAL A 24 12.25 -2.02 0.44
CA VAL A 24 11.14 -2.09 1.39
C VAL A 24 10.05 -3.01 0.84
N ASP A 25 9.68 -3.99 1.65
CA ASP A 25 8.57 -4.88 1.33
C ASP A 25 7.23 -4.22 1.67
N SER A 26 6.26 -4.44 0.79
CA SER A 26 4.86 -4.02 0.93
C SER A 26 3.96 -5.11 0.35
N SER A 27 2.64 -4.95 0.44
CA SER A 27 1.70 -5.85 -0.20
C SER A 27 0.65 -5.07 -0.98
N VAL A 28 0.35 -5.49 -2.22
CA VAL A 28 -0.73 -4.92 -3.04
C VAL A 28 -2.03 -4.82 -2.23
N ALA A 29 -2.82 -3.76 -2.39
CA ALA A 29 -4.07 -3.52 -1.66
C ALA A 29 -3.99 -3.65 -0.12
N GLY A 30 -2.79 -3.61 0.46
CA GLY A 30 -2.54 -3.95 1.86
C GLY A 30 -2.90 -5.40 2.21
N LEU A 31 -2.73 -6.36 1.28
CA LEU A 31 -3.00 -7.77 1.60
C LEU A 31 -2.12 -8.25 2.77
N GLY A 32 -2.59 -9.30 3.44
CA GLY A 32 -2.11 -9.69 4.76
C GLY A 32 -3.16 -9.41 5.83
N GLY A 33 -2.73 -9.55 7.09
CA GLY A 33 -3.64 -9.66 8.23
C GLY A 33 -3.99 -11.12 8.50
N CYS A 34 -4.04 -11.49 9.77
CA CYS A 34 -4.37 -12.85 10.18
C CYS A 34 -5.86 -12.92 10.47
N PRO A 35 -6.64 -13.79 9.80
CA PRO A 35 -8.07 -13.98 10.12
C PRO A 35 -8.30 -14.41 11.58
N TYR A 36 -7.26 -14.93 12.24
CA TYR A 36 -7.28 -15.32 13.65
C TYR A 36 -6.81 -14.23 14.62
N ALA A 37 -6.17 -13.14 14.14
CA ALA A 37 -5.72 -12.03 14.96
C ALA A 37 -6.57 -10.77 14.71
N LYS A 38 -7.67 -10.65 15.45
CA LYS A 38 -8.56 -9.47 15.39
C LYS A 38 -7.77 -8.19 15.67
N GLY A 39 -7.65 -7.33 14.65
CA GLY A 39 -7.04 -5.98 14.77
C GLY A 39 -5.72 -5.80 14.04
N ALA A 40 -5.10 -6.84 13.48
CA ALA A 40 -3.94 -6.67 12.62
C ALA A 40 -4.40 -6.26 11.20
N THR A 41 -4.30 -4.97 10.86
CA THR A 41 -4.69 -4.43 9.54
C THR A 41 -3.88 -5.02 8.39
N GLY A 42 -2.65 -5.48 8.66
CA GLY A 42 -1.82 -6.25 7.72
C GLY A 42 -0.51 -5.55 7.36
N ASN A 43 0.01 -5.90 6.19
CA ASN A 43 1.19 -5.23 5.63
C ASN A 43 0.83 -3.80 5.20
N VAL A 44 1.83 -2.94 5.06
CA VAL A 44 1.63 -1.66 4.36
C VAL A 44 1.21 -1.89 2.91
N ALA A 45 0.27 -1.09 2.41
CA ALA A 45 -0.21 -1.19 1.04
C ALA A 45 0.83 -0.68 0.04
N SER A 46 1.11 -1.45 -1.02
CA SER A 46 2.09 -1.07 -2.04
C SER A 46 1.75 0.24 -2.74
N GLU A 47 0.47 0.51 -2.99
CA GLU A 47 -0.03 1.73 -3.62
C GLU A 47 0.24 2.96 -2.75
N ASP A 48 0.10 2.82 -1.42
CA ASP A 48 0.35 3.91 -0.48
C ASP A 48 1.86 4.21 -0.37
N VAL A 49 2.70 3.17 -0.44
CA VAL A 49 4.16 3.33 -0.52
C VAL A 49 4.56 3.99 -1.83
N LEU A 50 4.04 3.51 -2.96
CA LEU A 50 4.37 4.03 -4.28
C LEU A 50 3.97 5.49 -4.42
N TYR A 51 2.77 5.86 -4.00
CA TYR A 51 2.31 7.25 -3.99
C TYR A 51 3.24 8.18 -3.19
N MET A 52 3.71 7.73 -2.02
CA MET A 52 4.68 8.49 -1.24
C MET A 52 6.01 8.63 -1.97
N LEU A 53 6.53 7.54 -2.56
CA LEU A 53 7.81 7.56 -3.28
C LEU A 53 7.76 8.46 -4.53
N ASP A 54 6.67 8.40 -5.29
CA ASP A 54 6.44 9.26 -6.46
C ASP A 54 6.37 10.73 -6.05
N GLY A 55 5.65 11.04 -4.97
CA GLY A 55 5.58 12.40 -4.41
C GLY A 55 6.93 12.94 -3.90
N LEU A 56 7.84 12.04 -3.51
CA LEU A 56 9.21 12.36 -3.13
C LEU A 56 10.18 12.39 -4.32
N GLY A 57 9.72 12.05 -5.54
CA GLY A 57 10.55 11.98 -6.73
C GLY A 57 11.52 10.79 -6.76
N ILE A 58 11.22 9.72 -6.01
CA ILE A 58 12.05 8.50 -5.95
C ILE A 58 11.54 7.51 -6.98
N ALA A 59 12.35 7.22 -8.00
CA ALA A 59 11.99 6.28 -9.05
C ALA A 59 11.97 4.83 -8.54
N THR A 60 10.85 4.14 -8.78
CA THR A 60 10.67 2.72 -8.46
C THR A 60 10.57 1.84 -9.73
N GLY A 61 10.13 2.43 -10.85
CA GLY A 61 9.82 1.72 -12.08
C GLY A 61 8.47 0.99 -12.07
N VAL A 62 7.60 1.29 -11.11
CA VAL A 62 6.25 0.70 -11.00
C VAL A 62 5.21 1.74 -11.40
N ASP A 63 4.23 1.34 -12.21
CA ASP A 63 3.08 2.19 -12.57
C ASP A 63 1.98 2.08 -11.51
N LEU A 64 1.52 3.23 -10.99
CA LEU A 64 0.54 3.29 -9.90
C LEU A 64 -0.86 2.84 -10.34
N ASP A 65 -1.26 3.16 -11.57
CA ASP A 65 -2.60 2.83 -12.08
C ASP A 65 -2.71 1.33 -12.39
N GLU A 66 -1.66 0.73 -12.98
CA GLU A 66 -1.56 -0.71 -13.18
C GLU A 66 -1.53 -1.47 -11.85
N LEU A 67 -0.77 -0.98 -10.87
CA LEU A 67 -0.72 -1.58 -9.53
C LEU A 67 -2.10 -1.50 -8.84
N ALA A 68 -2.77 -0.36 -8.90
CA ALA A 68 -4.10 -0.19 -8.35
C ALA A 68 -5.13 -1.10 -9.05
N ALA A 69 -5.00 -1.33 -10.37
CA ALA A 69 -5.83 -2.28 -11.11
C ALA A 69 -5.61 -3.73 -10.63
N ALA A 70 -4.36 -4.13 -10.41
CA ALA A 70 -4.05 -5.44 -9.83
C ALA A 70 -4.63 -5.59 -8.41
N GLY A 71 -4.55 -4.54 -7.60
CA GLY A 71 -5.16 -4.48 -6.27
C GLY A 71 -6.68 -4.64 -6.29
N ARG A 72 -7.37 -3.95 -7.21
CA ARG A 72 -8.82 -4.12 -7.42
C ARG A 72 -9.17 -5.55 -7.79
N PHE A 73 -8.49 -6.12 -8.78
CA PHE A 73 -8.72 -7.50 -9.22
C PHE A 73 -8.66 -8.50 -8.06
N ILE A 74 -7.60 -8.48 -7.25
CA ILE A 74 -7.46 -9.46 -6.16
C ILE A 74 -8.45 -9.20 -5.02
N CYS A 75 -8.79 -7.93 -4.74
CA CYS A 75 -9.82 -7.57 -3.78
C CYS A 75 -11.19 -8.12 -4.17
N ASP A 76 -11.56 -8.02 -5.45
CA ASP A 76 -12.81 -8.56 -5.99
C ASP A 76 -12.86 -10.09 -5.86
N VAL A 77 -11.78 -10.78 -6.21
CA VAL A 77 -11.67 -12.25 -6.06
C VAL A 77 -11.82 -12.68 -4.60
N LEU A 78 -11.26 -11.92 -3.66
CA LEU A 78 -11.31 -12.21 -2.23
C LEU A 78 -12.61 -11.71 -1.56
N GLY A 79 -13.46 -10.98 -2.28
CA GLY A 79 -14.69 -10.39 -1.73
C GLY A 79 -14.44 -9.40 -0.60
N ARG A 80 -13.34 -8.63 -0.67
CA ARG A 80 -12.96 -7.65 0.37
C ARG A 80 -12.51 -6.33 -0.22
N LEU A 81 -12.71 -5.26 0.54
CA LEU A 81 -12.23 -3.93 0.16
C LEU A 81 -10.70 -3.84 0.28
N THR A 82 -10.10 -2.98 -0.55
CA THR A 82 -8.67 -2.63 -0.44
C THR A 82 -8.39 -1.87 0.86
N ALA A 83 -7.25 -2.15 1.48
CA ALA A 83 -6.75 -1.40 2.62
C ALA A 83 -5.91 -0.16 2.20
N SER A 84 -5.52 -0.06 0.91
CA SER A 84 -4.84 1.12 0.39
C SER A 84 -5.75 2.35 0.44
N LYS A 85 -5.24 3.43 1.02
CA LYS A 85 -5.92 4.74 1.00
C LYS A 85 -5.87 5.38 -0.38
N VAL A 86 -4.78 5.21 -1.11
CA VAL A 86 -4.62 5.71 -2.47
C VAL A 86 -5.62 5.04 -3.41
N SER A 87 -5.71 3.70 -3.41
CA SER A 87 -6.67 3.00 -4.27
C SER A 87 -8.12 3.35 -3.95
N GLN A 88 -8.47 3.60 -2.68
CA GLN A 88 -9.80 4.09 -2.30
C GLN A 88 -10.09 5.47 -2.89
N ALA A 89 -9.10 6.38 -2.87
CA ALA A 89 -9.25 7.72 -3.43
C ALA A 89 -9.34 7.70 -4.96
N LEU A 90 -8.52 6.89 -5.63
CA LEU A 90 -8.56 6.72 -7.09
C LEU A 90 -9.92 6.18 -7.55
N ALA A 91 -10.44 5.15 -6.88
CA ALA A 91 -11.76 4.59 -7.19
C ALA A 91 -12.91 5.59 -7.01
N ALA A 92 -12.79 6.53 -6.06
CA ALA A 92 -13.75 7.62 -5.89
C ALA A 92 -13.64 8.71 -6.97
N GLY A 93 -12.45 8.88 -7.56
CA GLY A 93 -12.18 9.83 -8.64
C GLY A 93 -12.70 9.40 -10.01
N ASP A 94 -12.74 8.08 -10.26
CA ASP A 94 -13.23 7.47 -11.51
C ASP A 94 -14.77 7.52 -11.67
N GLY A 95 -15.49 8.01 -10.68
CA GLY A 95 -16.95 8.20 -10.71
C GLY A 95 -17.43 9.47 -11.42
N ARG A 96 -16.67 10.03 -12.36
CA ARG A 96 -17.08 11.15 -13.23
C ARG A 96 -17.35 10.71 -14.66
#